data_AF-A0A8X6YBG6-F1
#
_entry.id   AF-A0A8X6YBG6-F1
#
_cell.length_a   1.000
_cell.length_b   1.000
_cell.length_c   1.000
_cell.angle_alpha   90.00
_cell.angle_beta   90.00
_cell.angle_gamma   90.00
#
_symmetry.space_group_name_H-M   'P 1'
#
loop_
_entity.id
_entity.type
_entity.pdbx_description
1 polymer ?
#
loop_
_entity_poly.entity_id
_entity_poly.type
_entity_poly.pdbx_seq_one_letter_code
_entity_poly.pdbx_strand_id
1 'polypeptide(L)' 'MAFKLDMHTHILPPEWPDLKQRYGYGGWLRVEHSSLDSTKAALFKDDAIFKPLKRWCRKTELKWGPKKGD' A
#
# COMPACT_ATOMS: atom_id res chain seq x y z
N MET A 1 -30.55 10.44 10.51
CA MET A 1 -29.20 9.82 10.51
C MET A 1 -28.26 10.72 9.72
N ALA A 2 -27.06 10.99 10.24
CA ALA A 2 -26.08 11.83 9.56
C ALA A 2 -25.22 10.98 8.61
N PHE A 3 -25.05 11.45 7.37
CA PHE A 3 -24.12 10.84 6.42
C PHE A 3 -22.67 11.09 6.89
N LYS A 4 -21.89 10.02 7.05
CA LYS A 4 -20.47 10.10 7.41
C LYS A 4 -19.64 9.85 6.16
N LEU A 5 -18.85 10.85 5.76
CA LEU A 5 -17.92 10.77 4.64
C LEU A 5 -16.50 10.93 5.16
N ASP A 6 -15.62 10.01 4.78
CA ASP A 6 -14.18 10.13 4.97
C ASP A 6 -13.52 10.43 3.63
N MET A 7 -12.81 11.55 3.54
CA MET A 7 -12.08 11.99 2.34
C MET A 7 -10.57 11.75 2.44
N HIS A 8 -10.08 11.22 3.57
CA HIS A 8 -8.67 11.02 3.82
C HIS A 8 -8.31 9.53 3.81
N THR A 9 -8.46 8.91 2.64
CA THR A 9 -8.01 7.53 2.41
C THR A 9 -6.94 7.51 1.34
N HIS A 10 -5.82 6.84 1.65
CA HIS A 10 -4.74 6.58 0.70
C HIS A 10 -4.82 5.13 0.24
N ILE A 11 -4.74 4.91 -1.08
CA ILE A 11 -4.60 3.57 -1.69
C ILE A 11 -3.22 3.53 -2.33
N LEU A 12 -2.45 2.48 -2.01
CA LEU A 12 -1.16 2.26 -2.65
C LEU A 12 -1.38 1.58 -4.00
N PRO A 13 -0.85 2.13 -5.11
CA PRO A 13 -0.92 1.43 -6.38
C PRO A 13 -0.14 0.11 -6.31
N PRO A 14 -0.52 -0.90 -7.12
CA PRO A 14 0.18 -2.17 -7.16
C PRO A 14 1.64 -2.00 -7.57
N GLU A 15 1.92 -1.11 -8.51
CA GLU A 15 3.24 -0.89 -9.08
C GLU A 15 3.49 0.62 -9.32
N TRP A 16 4.75 1.02 -9.23
CA TRP A 16 5.22 2.37 -9.56
C TRP A 16 6.70 2.32 -9.95
N PRO A 17 7.20 3.30 -10.73
CA PRO A 17 8.59 3.31 -11.19
C PRO A 17 9.57 3.41 -10.01
N ASP A 18 10.77 2.84 -10.15
CA ASP A 18 11.83 3.01 -9.17
C ASP A 18 12.19 4.50 -9.04
N LEU A 19 11.77 5.11 -7.93
CA LEU A 19 11.95 6.53 -7.69
C LEU A 19 13.39 6.87 -7.33
N LYS A 20 14.16 5.93 -6.77
CA LYS A 20 15.60 6.09 -6.54
C LYS A 20 16.34 6.17 -7.86
N GLN A 21 16.01 5.30 -8.82
CA GLN A 21 16.56 5.37 -10.17
C GLN A 21 16.11 6.66 -10.88
N ARG A 22 14.83 7.02 -10.78
CA ARG A 22 14.26 8.19 -11.47
C ARG A 22 14.84 9.52 -10.99
N TYR A 23 15.08 9.67 -9.69
CA TYR A 23 15.50 10.94 -9.10
C TYR A 23 16.97 10.97 -8.66
N GLY A 24 17.68 9.84 -8.70
CA GLY A 24 19.12 9.77 -8.47
C GLY A 24 19.56 9.85 -7.00
N TYR A 25 18.65 9.69 -6.04
CA TYR A 25 18.97 9.66 -4.61
C TYR A 25 18.12 8.64 -3.84
N GLY A 26 18.58 8.21 -2.66
CA GLY A 26 17.93 7.20 -1.82
C GLY A 26 16.75 7.72 -0.98
N GLY A 27 16.23 6.88 -0.09
CA GLY A 27 15.14 7.24 0.83
C GLY A 27 13.73 7.08 0.26
N TRP A 28 13.61 6.65 -1.00
CA TRP A 28 12.33 6.32 -1.62
C TRP A 28 11.81 4.95 -1.22
N LEU A 29 10.49 4.81 -1.23
CA LEU A 29 9.82 3.53 -1.05
C LEU A 29 9.69 2.80 -2.39
N ARG A 30 9.94 1.50 -2.35
CA ARG A 30 9.72 0.56 -3.46
C ARG A 30 8.82 -0.58 -3.01
N VAL A 31 7.93 -1.03 -3.89
CA VAL A 31 7.08 -2.20 -3.64
C VAL A 31 7.81 -3.44 -4.15
N GLU A 32 7.99 -4.42 -3.29
CA GLU A 32 8.40 -5.76 -3.71
C GLU A 32 7.24 -6.75 -3.54
N HIS A 33 6.89 -7.42 -4.63
CA HIS A 33 5.91 -8.50 -4.62
C HIS A 33 6.57 -9.84 -4.31
N SER A 34 5.86 -10.69 -3.57
CA SER A 34 6.33 -12.06 -3.38
C SER A 34 6.20 -12.84 -4.70
N SER A 35 7.28 -13.52 -5.09
CA SER A 35 7.27 -14.45 -6.23
C SER A 35 6.41 -15.70 -5.98
N LEU A 36 6.13 -16.03 -4.72
CA LEU A 36 5.36 -17.21 -4.32
C LEU A 36 3.86 -16.93 -4.13
N ASP A 37 3.49 -15.67 -3.88
CA ASP A 37 2.12 -15.30 -3.50
C ASP A 37 1.80 -13.89 -4.00
N SER A 38 0.98 -13.81 -5.06
CA SER A 38 0.58 -12.56 -5.70
C SER A 38 -0.24 -11.62 -4.79
N THR A 39 -0.70 -12.10 -3.63
CA THR A 39 -1.41 -11.27 -2.66
C THR A 39 -0.49 -10.57 -1.66
N LYS A 40 0.77 -10.99 -1.56
CA LYS A 40 1.75 -10.48 -0.61
C LYS A 40 2.72 -9.51 -1.28
N ALA A 41 2.96 -8.39 -0.63
CA ALA A 41 4.04 -7.48 -0.97
C ALA A 41 4.56 -6.78 0.28
N ALA A 42 5.71 -6.15 0.20
CA ALA A 42 6.24 -5.29 1.24
C ALA A 42 6.75 -3.98 0.64
N LEU A 43 6.72 -2.93 1.47
CA LEU A 43 7.42 -1.70 1.20
C LEU A 43 8.84 -1.84 1.72
N PHE A 44 9.80 -1.56 0.86
CA PHE A 44 11.21 -1.41 1.21
C PHE A 44 11.59 0.04 1.12
N LYS A 45 12.42 0.50 2.06
CA LYS A 45 13.11 1.79 1.99
C LYS A 45 14.58 1.50 1.88
N ASP A 46 15.17 1.92 0.76
CA ASP A 46 16.53 1.51 0.40
C ASP A 46 16.62 -0.03 0.40
N ASP A 47 17.41 -0.61 1.32
CA ASP A 47 17.66 -2.05 1.40
C ASP A 47 16.96 -2.74 2.60
N ALA A 48 16.13 -1.99 3.34
CA ALA A 48 15.44 -2.50 4.52
C ALA A 48 13.92 -2.59 4.33
N ILE A 49 13.30 -3.61 4.92
CA ILE A 49 11.84 -3.71 4.99
C ILE A 49 11.32 -2.55 5.85
N PHE A 50 10.51 -1.68 5.25
CA PHE A 50 9.80 -0.62 5.95
C PHE A 50 8.50 -1.15 6.55
N LYS A 51 7.68 -1.85 5.74
CA LYS A 51 6.39 -2.38 6.20
C LYS A 51 5.85 -3.51 5.31
N PRO A 52 5.37 -4.63 5.87
CA PRO A 52 4.59 -5.60 5.11
C PRO A 52 3.22 -5.01 4.70
N LEU A 53 2.81 -5.24 3.45
CA LEU A 53 1.54 -4.75 2.93
C LEU A 53 0.45 -5.80 3.04
N LYS A 54 -0.70 -5.38 3.55
CA LYS A 54 -1.95 -6.17 3.51
C LYS A 54 -2.58 -6.05 2.13
N ARG A 55 -3.25 -7.10 1.67
CA ARG A 55 -3.86 -7.16 0.32
C ARG A 55 -4.79 -5.96 0.03
N TRP A 56 -5.57 -5.51 1.01
CA TRP A 56 -6.52 -4.40 0.84
C TRP A 56 -5.89 -3.02 0.73
N CYS A 57 -4.63 -2.83 1.16
CA CYS A 57 -3.92 -1.56 0.99
C CYS A 57 -3.69 -1.19 -0.49
N ARG A 58 -3.80 -2.18 -1.38
CA ARG A 58 -3.58 -2.04 -2.83
C ARG A 58 -4.84 -2.26 -3.68
N LYS A 59 -6.02 -2.33 -3.05
CA LYS A 59 -7.29 -2.50 -3.76
C LYS A 59 -8.05 -1.19 -3.80
N THR A 60 -8.53 -0.84 -4.99
CA THR A 60 -9.48 0.25 -5.20
C THR A 60 -10.89 -0.12 -4.78
N GLU A 61 -11.19 -1.42 -4.74
CA GLU A 61 -12.44 -1.95 -4.22
C GLU A 61 -12.29 -2.29 -2.72
N LEU A 62 -12.89 -1.47 -1.88
CA LEU A 62 -13.06 -1.75 -0.46
C LEU A 62 -14.46 -2.34 -0.22
N LYS A 63 -14.52 -3.48 0.47
CA LYS A 63 -15.80 -3.98 0.96
C LYS A 63 -16.14 -3.26 2.26
N TRP A 64 -17.13 -2.40 2.19
CA TRP A 64 -17.72 -1.75 3.35
C TRP A 64 -18.51 -2.76 4.18
N GLY A 65 -18.31 -2.75 5.49
CA GLY A 65 -19.02 -3.60 6.45
C GLY A 65 -18.81 -3.07 7.87
N PRO A 66 -19.69 -3.41 8.82
CA PRO A 66 -19.56 -2.96 10.19
C PRO A 66 -18.21 -3.44 10.75
N LYS A 67 -17.40 -2.51 11.26
CA LYS A 67 -16.22 -2.89 12.03
C LYS A 67 -16.73 -3.55 13.30
N LYS A 68 -16.21 -4.72 13.63
CA LYS A 68 -16.58 -5.44 14.86
C LYS A 68 -16.20 -4.55 16.05
N GLY A 69 -17.18 -3.92 16.69
CA GLY A 69 -16.98 -3.04 17.84
C GLY A 69 -17.49 -1.59 17.72
N ASP A 70 -18.15 -1.22 16.62
CA ASP A 70 -19.00 -0.01 16.55
C ASP A 70 -20.46 -0.31 16.91
#